data_AF-A0AAD5EIJ2-F1
#
_entry.id   AF-A0AAD5EIJ2-F1
#
_cell.length_a   1.000
_cell.length_b   1.000
_cell.length_c   1.000
_cell.angle_alpha   90.00
_cell.angle_beta   90.00
_cell.angle_gamma   90.00
#
_symmetry.space_group_name_H-M   'P 1'
#
loop_
_entity.id
_entity.type
_entity.pdbx_description
1 polymer ?
#
loop_
_entity_poly.entity_id
_entity_poly.type
_entity_poly.pdbx_seq_one_letter_code
_entity_poly.pdbx_strand_id
1 'polypeptide(L)' 'MAAGFHPHLAGAWHRYGAKALGASMWFWMMYRAKQDMPVLLGWRHPWDGHHGDEHAEHH' A
#
# COMPACT_ATOMS: atom_id res chain seq x y z
N MET A 1 4.55 -10.05 -49.02
CA MET A 1 3.37 -10.51 -48.25
C MET A 1 3.62 -10.21 -46.79
N ALA A 2 3.02 -9.15 -46.24
CA ALA A 2 3.11 -8.89 -44.80
C ALA A 2 2.28 -9.95 -44.08
N ALA A 3 2.93 -10.80 -43.29
CA ALA A 3 2.24 -11.75 -42.42
C ALA A 3 1.36 -10.93 -41.45
N GLY A 4 0.04 -11.03 -41.62
CA GLY A 4 -0.94 -10.27 -40.86
C GLY A 4 -0.83 -10.60 -39.38
N PHE A 5 -0.50 -9.58 -38.58
CA PHE A 5 -0.57 -9.67 -37.13
C PHE A 5 -2.04 -9.83 -36.73
N HIS A 6 -2.45 -11.04 -36.40
CA HIS A 6 -3.77 -11.33 -35.82
C HIS A 6 -3.61 -11.49 -34.30
N PRO A 7 -3.66 -10.38 -33.52
CA PRO A 7 -3.60 -10.49 -32.08
C PRO A 7 -4.85 -11.26 -31.61
N HIS A 8 -4.64 -12.35 -30.88
CA HIS A 8 -5.71 -13.02 -30.17
C HIS A 8 -6.19 -12.06 -29.08
N LEU A 9 -7.29 -11.37 -29.36
CA LEU A 9 -7.89 -10.44 -28.43
C LEU A 9 -8.35 -11.23 -27.20
N ALA A 10 -7.64 -11.08 -26.08
CA ALA A 10 -8.06 -11.68 -24.81
C ALA A 10 -9.53 -11.36 -24.57
N GLY A 11 -10.34 -12.39 -24.32
CA GLY A 11 -11.79 -12.24 -24.15
C GLY A 11 -12.14 -11.19 -23.10
N ALA A 12 -13.28 -10.52 -23.25
CA ALA A 12 -13.69 -9.42 -22.36
C ALA A 12 -13.60 -9.80 -20.88
N TRP A 13 -14.01 -11.03 -20.53
CA TRP A 13 -13.90 -11.61 -19.19
C TRP A 13 -12.47 -11.63 -18.64
N HIS A 14 -11.49 -11.96 -19.48
CA HIS A 14 -10.09 -11.98 -19.08
C HIS A 14 -9.56 -10.57 -18.80
N ARG A 15 -10.00 -9.58 -19.60
CA ARG A 15 -9.60 -8.17 -19.41
C ARG A 15 -10.20 -7.57 -18.14
N TYR A 16 -11.48 -7.83 -17.88
CA TYR A 16 -12.14 -7.33 -16.67
C TYR A 16 -11.65 -8.05 -15.42
N GLY A 17 -11.47 -9.38 -15.48
CA GLY A 17 -10.91 -10.17 -14.39
C GLY A 17 -9.49 -9.73 -14.04
N ALA A 18 -8.61 -9.55 -15.03
CA ALA A 18 -7.25 -9.05 -14.81
C ALA A 18 -7.23 -7.66 -14.17
N LYS A 19 -8.12 -6.75 -14.60
CA LYS A 19 -8.25 -5.42 -14.00
C LYS A 19 -8.78 -5.47 -12.57
N ALA A 20 -9.80 -6.30 -12.31
CA ALA A 20 -10.35 -6.45 -10.97
C ALA A 20 -9.30 -7.01 -10.01
N LEU A 21 -8.59 -8.07 -10.39
CA LEU A 21 -7.52 -8.67 -9.59
C LEU A 21 -6.35 -7.70 -9.36
N GLY A 22 -5.92 -6.99 -10.39
CA GLY A 22 -4.88 -5.96 -10.25
C GLY A 22 -5.33 -4.81 -9.34
N ALA A 23 -6.56 -4.32 -9.52
CA ALA A 23 -7.13 -3.29 -8.65
C ALA A 23 -7.26 -3.76 -7.21
N SER A 24 -7.67 -5.01 -6.96
CA SER A 24 -7.72 -5.61 -5.62
C SER A 24 -6.34 -5.71 -4.97
N MET A 25 -5.31 -6.10 -5.73
CA MET A 25 -3.93 -6.14 -5.23
C MET A 25 -3.45 -4.75 -4.75
N TRP A 26 -3.63 -3.73 -5.58
CA TRP A 26 -3.26 -2.35 -5.23
C TRP A 26 -4.13 -1.79 -4.09
N PHE A 27 -5.43 -2.09 -4.10
CA PHE A 27 -6.35 -1.72 -3.03
C PHE A 27 -5.90 -2.33 -1.70
N TRP A 28 -5.48 -3.59 -1.70
CA TRP A 28 -4.95 -4.26 -0.51
C TRP A 28 -3.67 -3.59 0.01
N MET A 29 -2.74 -3.26 -0.88
CA MET A 29 -1.53 -2.52 -0.50
C MET A 29 -1.86 -1.17 0.13
N MET A 30 -2.79 -0.38 -0.43
CA MET A 30 -3.18 0.91 0.15
C MET A 30 -3.95 0.76 1.46
N TYR A 31 -4.81 -0.26 1.57
CA TYR A 31 -5.49 -0.59 2.82
C TYR A 31 -4.48 -0.94 3.92
N ARG A 32 -3.49 -1.78 3.60
CA ARG A 32 -2.42 -2.15 4.53
C ARG A 32 -1.53 -0.95 4.85
N ALA A 33 -1.19 -0.14 3.85
CA ALA A 33 -0.44 1.09 4.04
C ALA A 33 -1.19 2.05 4.98
N LYS A 34 -2.52 2.21 4.88
CA LYS A 34 -3.27 3.04 5.82
C LYS A 34 -3.17 2.56 7.28
N GLN A 35 -3.04 1.24 7.50
CA GLN A 35 -2.86 0.66 8.84
C GLN A 35 -1.42 0.81 9.35
N ASP A 36 -0.41 0.69 8.48
CA ASP A 36 1.01 0.78 8.86
C ASP A 36 1.62 2.19 8.72
N MET A 37 0.94 3.11 8.03
CA MET A 37 1.34 4.50 7.82
C MET A 37 1.56 5.29 9.11
N PRO A 38 0.76 5.14 10.19
CA PRO A 38 1.01 5.85 11.45
C PRO A 38 2.37 5.51 12.07
N VAL A 39 2.88 4.29 11.85
CA VAL A 39 4.17 3.82 12.36
C VAL A 39 5.32 4.26 11.44
N LEU A 40 5.08 4.33 10.12
CA LEU A 40 6.09 4.72 9.13
C LEU A 40 6.23 6.25 8.93
N LEU A 41 5.18 7.04 9.19
CA LEU A 41 5.20 8.52 9.10
C LEU A 41 5.81 9.22 10.31
N GLY A 42 6.34 8.47 11.30
CA GLY A 42 7.05 9.05 12.44
C GLY A 42 6.17 9.89 13.38
N TRP A 43 4.84 9.81 13.28
CA TRP A 43 3.91 10.49 14.18
C TRP A 43 3.82 9.86 15.57
N ARG A 44 4.42 8.68 15.77
CA ARG A 44 4.55 8.04 17.08
C ARG A 44 5.75 7.11 17.09
N HIS A 45 6.83 7.54 17.74
CA HIS A 45 7.91 6.63 18.05
C HIS A 45 7.45 5.67 19.18
N PRO A 46 7.82 4.38 19.16
CA PRO A 46 7.50 3.45 20.24
C PRO A 46 8.00 3.91 21.64
N TRP A 47 8.92 4.87 21.70
CA TRP A 47 9.55 5.42 22.91
C TRP A 47 9.15 6.87 23.25
N ASP A 48 8.24 7.50 22.50
CA ASP A 48 7.74 8.85 22.85
C ASP A 48 6.94 8.88 24.16
N GLY A 49 6.56 7.72 24.70
CA GLY A 49 5.86 7.62 25.99
C GLY A 49 6.77 7.52 27.22
N HIS A 50 8.10 7.49 27.07
CA HIS A 50 9.01 7.12 28.17
C HIS A 50 10.12 8.13 28.50
N HIS A 51 10.14 9.33 27.93
CA HIS A 51 11.24 10.29 28.14
C HIS A 51 10.79 11.72 28.51
N GLY A 52 9.76 11.87 29.34
CA GLY A 52 9.22 13.18 29.73
C GLY A 52 9.33 13.57 31.22
N ASP A 53 9.29 12.61 32.15
CA ASP A 53 8.80 12.93 33.52
C ASP A 53 9.86 12.83 34.64
N GLU A 54 11.17 12.71 34.32
CA GLU A 54 12.19 12.39 35.34
C GLU A 54 13.13 13.54 35.74
N HIS A 55 13.10 14.69 35.07
CA HIS A 55 14.12 15.73 35.22
C HIS A 55 13.63 17.13 35.64
N ALA A 56 12.41 17.26 36.19
CA ALA A 56 11.88 18.56 36.66
C ALA A 56 11.92 18.76 38.19
N GLU A 57 12.44 17.80 38.95
CA GLU A 57 12.40 17.79 40.43
C GLU A 57 13.81 17.87 41.05
N HIS A 58 14.70 18.73 40.56
CA HIS A 58 15.96 19.04 41.28
C HIS A 58 16.59 20.30 40.69
N HIS A 59 16.17 21.49 41.12
CA HIS A 59 17.02 22.69 41.25
C HIS A 59 16.27 23.84 41.96
#